data_AF-A0A355PL34-F1
#
_entry.id   AF-A0A355PL34-F1
#
_cell.length_a   1.000
_cell.length_b   1.000
_cell.length_c   1.000
_cell.angle_alpha   90.00
_cell.angle_beta   90.00
_cell.angle_gamma   90.00
#
_symmetry.space_group_name_H-M   'P 1'
#
loop_
_entity.id
_entity.type
_entity.pdbx_description
1 polymer ?
#
loop_
_entity_poly.entity_id
_entity_poly.type
_entity_poly.pdbx_seq_one_letter_code
_entity_poly.pdbx_strand_id
1 'polypeptide(L)'
;MQSISFFLDRFKKFSRPDIQIRESVSKAIKSEIGADVPEKDISVKEGVVYIKTHNSILKNELFLKKKNILDTIQNVCGIKNIRDIK
;
A
#
# COMPACT_ATOMS: atom_id res chain seq x y z
N MET A 1 -37.53 -9.66 5.94
CA MET A 1 -36.68 -8.50 6.29
C MET A 1 -35.24 -8.89 6.11
N GLN A 2 -34.50 -8.27 5.19
CA GLN A 2 -33.07 -8.52 5.05
C GLN A 2 -32.33 -7.78 6.17
N SER A 3 -31.56 -8.52 6.96
CA SER A 3 -30.77 -8.00 8.08
C SER A 3 -29.61 -7.13 7.57
N ILE A 4 -29.28 -6.07 8.32
CA ILE A 4 -28.13 -5.17 8.07
C ILE A 4 -26.84 -5.96 7.77
N SER A 5 -26.69 -7.13 8.39
CA SER A 5 -25.58 -8.05 8.20
C SER A 5 -25.35 -8.46 6.74
N PHE A 6 -26.41 -8.63 5.94
CA PHE A 6 -26.30 -9.00 4.53
C PHE A 6 -25.73 -7.87 3.66
N PHE A 7 -26.05 -6.62 4.00
CA PHE A 7 -25.48 -5.45 3.33
C PHE A 7 -24.00 -5.29 3.71
N LEU A 8 -23.66 -5.45 4.99
CA LEU A 8 -22.28 -5.38 5.47
C LEU A 8 -21.37 -6.47 4.84
N ASP A 9 -21.89 -7.67 4.62
CA ASP A 9 -21.14 -8.76 3.95
C ASP A 9 -20.81 -8.45 2.48
N ARG A 10 -21.73 -7.75 1.78
CA ARG A 10 -21.48 -7.25 0.41
C ARG A 10 -20.40 -6.17 0.39
N PHE A 11 -20.38 -5.25 1.36
CA PHE A 11 -19.32 -4.25 1.48
C PHE A 11 -17.96 -4.87 1.85
N LYS A 12 -17.95 -5.97 2.62
CA LYS A 12 -16.72 -6.71 2.96
C LYS A 12 -16.03 -7.30 1.73
N LYS A 13 -16.78 -7.82 0.76
CA LYS A 13 -16.23 -8.33 -0.52
C LYS A 13 -15.64 -7.22 -1.39
N PHE A 14 -16.06 -5.98 -1.20
CA PHE A 14 -15.49 -4.80 -1.87
C PHE A 14 -14.13 -4.37 -1.28
N SER A 15 -13.69 -4.97 -0.17
CA SER A 15 -12.42 -4.68 0.53
C SER A 15 -11.18 -5.35 -0.10
N ARG A 16 -11.31 -5.94 -1.31
CA ARG A 16 -10.17 -6.47 -2.08
C ARG A 16 -9.21 -5.45 -2.70
N PRO A 17 -9.42 -4.11 -2.76
CA PRO A 17 -8.37 -3.21 -3.24
C PRO A 17 -7.15 -3.22 -2.33
N ASP A 18 -7.29 -3.45 -1.02
CA ASP A 18 -6.16 -3.43 -0.09
C ASP A 18 -5.04 -4.41 -0.43
N ILE A 19 -5.38 -5.62 -0.89
CA ILE A 19 -4.40 -6.65 -1.24
C ILE A 19 -3.67 -6.26 -2.53
N GLN A 20 -4.41 -5.84 -3.55
CA GLN A 20 -3.82 -5.39 -4.81
C GLN A 20 -2.93 -4.16 -4.59
N ILE A 21 -3.35 -3.22 -3.74
CA ILE A 21 -2.54 -2.06 -3.40
C ILE A 21 -1.26 -2.50 -2.69
N ARG A 22 -1.31 -3.42 -1.72
CA ARG A 22 -0.10 -3.91 -1.03
C ARG A 22 0.87 -4.61 -1.97
N GLU A 23 0.36 -5.45 -2.88
CA GLU A 23 1.18 -6.13 -3.88
C GLU A 23 1.85 -5.12 -4.83
N SER A 24 1.09 -4.14 -5.31
CA SER A 24 1.58 -3.03 -6.12
C SER A 24 2.66 -2.20 -5.43
N VAL A 25 2.43 -1.86 -4.15
CA VAL A 25 3.39 -1.12 -3.32
C VAL A 25 4.66 -1.94 -3.10
N SER A 26 4.54 -3.24 -2.79
CA SER A 26 5.69 -4.13 -2.61
C SER A 26 6.53 -4.20 -3.89
N LYS A 27 5.89 -4.34 -5.06
CA LYS A 27 6.57 -4.29 -6.37
C LYS A 27 7.26 -2.96 -6.63
N ALA A 28 6.60 -1.84 -6.34
CA ALA A 28 7.20 -0.51 -6.51
C ALA A 28 8.43 -0.29 -5.61
N ILE A 29 8.35 -0.71 -4.35
CA ILE A 29 9.49 -0.65 -3.41
C ILE A 29 10.64 -1.52 -3.91
N LYS A 30 10.35 -2.74 -4.38
CA LYS A 30 11.36 -3.65 -4.92
C LYS A 30 12.05 -3.08 -6.16
N SER A 31 11.31 -2.42 -7.04
CA SER A 31 11.89 -1.78 -8.24
C SER A 31 12.74 -0.55 -7.90
N GLU A 32 12.32 0.30 -6.96
CA GLU A 32 13.00 1.57 -6.67
C GLU A 32 14.17 1.44 -5.67
N ILE A 33 14.04 0.54 -4.71
CA ILE A 33 15.00 0.37 -3.60
C ILE A 33 15.76 -0.96 -3.72
N GLY A 34 15.22 -1.96 -4.42
CA GLY A 34 15.78 -3.31 -4.42
C GLY A 34 15.54 -4.07 -3.11
N ALA A 35 14.76 -3.49 -2.19
CA ALA A 35 14.39 -4.11 -0.93
C ALA A 35 13.10 -4.94 -1.08
N ASP A 36 13.13 -6.16 -0.57
CA ASP A 36 11.94 -7.01 -0.49
C ASP A 36 11.18 -6.68 0.81
N VAL A 37 10.07 -5.96 0.67
CA VAL A 37 9.17 -5.65 1.79
C VAL A 37 7.94 -6.54 1.68
N PRO A 38 7.72 -7.44 2.66
CA PRO A 38 6.59 -8.34 2.61
C PRO A 38 5.28 -7.57 2.82
N GLU A 39 4.23 -7.97 2.10
CA GLU A 39 2.90 -7.34 2.17
C GLU A 39 2.30 -7.29 3.58
N LYS A 40 2.74 -8.18 4.48
CA LYS A 40 2.32 -8.23 5.89
C LYS A 40 2.79 -7.01 6.68
N ASP A 41 3.94 -6.45 6.29
CA ASP A 41 4.53 -5.26 6.89
C ASP A 41 4.02 -3.97 6.24
N ILE A 42 3.25 -4.09 5.16
CA ILE A 42 2.63 -2.97 4.44
C ILE A 42 1.17 -2.84 4.89
N SER A 43 0.82 -1.69 5.43
CA SER A 43 -0.56 -1.36 5.80
C SER A 43 -0.99 -0.09 5.09
N VAL A 44 -2.11 -0.13 4.38
CA VAL A 44 -2.67 1.05 3.74
C VAL A 44 -3.83 1.53 4.59
N LYS A 45 -3.78 2.78 5.05
CA LYS A 45 -4.87 3.42 5.81
C LYS A 45 -5.13 4.80 5.23
N GLU A 46 -6.35 5.05 4.80
CA GLU A 46 -6.81 6.37 4.33
C GLU A 46 -5.93 6.98 3.21
N GLY A 47 -5.37 6.13 2.34
CA GLY A 47 -4.47 6.55 1.28
C GLY A 47 -3.03 6.81 1.72
N VAL A 48 -2.66 6.46 2.95
CA VAL A 48 -1.28 6.48 3.44
C VAL A 48 -0.77 5.05 3.54
N VAL A 49 0.38 4.79 2.94
CA VAL A 49 1.09 3.50 3.06
C VAL A 49 2.00 3.56 4.27
N TYR A 50 1.79 2.66 5.21
CA TYR A 50 2.62 2.46 6.39
C TYR A 50 3.48 1.22 6.21
N ILE A 51 4.79 1.39 6.33
CA ILE A 51 5.75 0.29 6.20
C ILE A 51 6.37 0.02 7.56
N LYS A 52 6.06 -1.14 8.13
CA LYS A 52 6.68 -1.61 9.37
C LYS A 52 8.05 -2.19 9.06
N THR A 53 9.09 -1.38 9.21
CA THR A 53 10.48 -1.84 9.11
C THR A 53 11.26 -1.54 10.37
N HIS A 54 12.05 -2.51 10.82
CA HIS A 54 12.99 -2.35 11.94
C HIS A 54 14.35 -1.80 11.47
N ASN A 55 14.60 -1.74 10.16
CA ASN A 55 15.86 -1.26 9.62
C ASN A 55 15.81 0.24 9.33
N SER A 56 16.59 1.02 10.09
CA SER A 56 16.66 2.48 9.95
C SER A 56 17.22 2.92 8.59
N ILE A 57 18.07 2.10 7.95
CA ILE A 57 18.66 2.40 6.64
C ILE A 57 17.57 2.34 5.57
N LEU A 58 16.77 1.26 5.57
CA LEU A 58 15.63 1.11 4.65
C LEU A 58 14.59 2.22 4.86
N LYS A 59 14.36 2.64 6.10
CA LYS A 59 13.44 3.75 6.40
C LYS A 59 13.93 5.07 5.80
N ASN A 60 15.22 5.35 5.88
CA ASN A 60 15.81 6.55 5.28
C ASN A 60 15.75 6.49 3.75
N GLU A 61 16.06 5.35 3.13
CA GLU A 61 15.96 5.20 1.68
C GLU A 61 14.52 5.34 1.19
N LEU A 62 13.56 4.73 1.89
CA LEU A 62 12.12 4.90 1.64
C LEU A 62 11.73 6.37 1.73
N PHE A 63 12.21 7.09 2.74
CA PHE A 63 11.91 8.51 2.90
C PHE A 63 12.52 9.38 1.79
N LEU A 64 13.76 9.10 1.39
CA LEU A 64 14.45 9.83 0.32
C LEU A 64 13.80 9.59 -1.05
N LYS A 65 13.40 8.34 -1.33
CA LYS A 65 12.79 7.93 -2.60
C LYS A 65 11.26 7.97 -2.59
N LYS A 66 10.62 8.44 -1.51
CA LYS A 66 9.15 8.40 -1.36
C LYS A 66 8.41 9.06 -2.52
N LYS A 67 8.96 10.15 -3.09
CA LYS A 67 8.38 10.83 -4.26
C LYS A 67 8.40 9.92 -5.49
N ASN A 68 9.53 9.29 -5.79
CA ASN A 68 9.65 8.37 -6.93
C ASN A 68 8.75 7.15 -6.73
N ILE A 69 8.71 6.59 -5.51
CA ILE A 69 7.83 5.45 -5.20
C ILE A 69 6.36 5.83 -5.38
N LEU A 70 5.94 7.00 -4.90
CA LEU A 70 4.57 7.51 -5.11
C LEU A 70 4.26 7.70 -6.59
N ASP A 71 5.19 8.29 -7.35
CA ASP A 71 5.04 8.52 -8.78
C ASP A 71 4.93 7.19 -9.54
N THR A 72 5.77 6.22 -9.24
CA THR A 72 5.71 4.85 -9.78
C THR A 72 4.40 4.16 -9.41
N ILE A 73 3.90 4.30 -8.18
CA ILE A 73 2.60 3.73 -7.79
C ILE A 73 1.45 4.39 -8.56
N GLN A 74 1.47 5.70 -8.74
CA GLN A 74 0.42 6.43 -9.45
C GLN A 74 0.43 6.13 -10.96
N ASN A 75 1.62 6.06 -11.57
CA ASN A 75 1.79 5.85 -13.01
C ASN A 75 1.67 4.38 -13.42
N VAL A 76 2.28 3.45 -12.68
CA VAL A 76 2.32 2.02 -13.04
C VAL A 76 1.08 1.29 -12.56
N CYS A 77 0.60 1.60 -11.35
CA CYS A 77 -0.52 0.86 -10.77
C CYS A 77 -1.87 1.57 -10.92
N GLY A 78 -1.90 2.83 -11.39
CA GLY A 78 -3.13 3.60 -11.56
C GLY A 78 -3.84 3.92 -10.23
N ILE A 79 -3.17 3.70 -9.09
CA ILE A 79 -3.74 3.88 -7.76
C ILE A 79 -3.62 5.36 -7.38
N LYS A 80 -4.56 6.18 -7.84
CA LYS A 80 -4.63 7.62 -7.53
C LYS A 80 -4.96 7.93 -6.06
N ASN A 81 -5.29 6.91 -5.27
CA ASN A 81 -5.75 7.10 -3.90
C ASN A 81 -4.61 7.11 -2.86
N ILE A 82 -3.36 6.85 -3.26
CA ILE A 82 -2.22 6.93 -2.35
C ILE A 82 -1.61 8.34 -2.37
N ARG A 83 -1.57 8.97 -1.19
CA ARG A 83 -1.13 10.35 -0.98
C ARG A 83 0.24 10.44 -0.29
N ASP A 84 0.59 9.48 0.56
CA ASP A 84 1.82 9.54 1.36
C ASP A 84 2.34 8.14 1.76
N ILE A 85 3.63 8.05 2.13
CA ILE A 85 4.32 6.82 2.59
C ILE A 85 5.06 7.13 3.90
N LYS A 86 4.84 6.31 4.94
CA LYS A 86 5.35 6.52 6.31
C LYS A 86 5.96 5.27 6.94
#